data_AF-A0A392PN25-F1
#
_entry.id   AF-A0A392PN25-F1
#
_cell.length_a   1.000
_cell.length_b   1.000
_cell.length_c   1.000
_cell.angle_alpha   90.00
_cell.angle_beta   90.00
_cell.angle_gamma   90.00
#
_symmetry.space_group_name_H-M   'P 1'
#
loop_
_entity.id
_entity.type
_entity.pdbx_description
1 polymer ?
#
loop_
_entity_poly.entity_id
_entity_poly.type
_entity_poly.pdbx_seq_one_letter_code
_entity_poly.pdbx_strand_id
1 'polypeptide(L)'
;MLKHQNGIELDYMTLPSILSACGKEGDLLKVKEVHAFIVRNFGFDADAPIGNALIDNYGKCGCLKDSEKVFKTVSCVNLVTWTTMISCYGMHGKGEESVFLFEKMMNEGFRPNAVTLTSILASCSHSGLMDQGKKIFSSMISDYGFEP
;
A
#
# COMPACT_ATOMS: atom_id res chain seq x y z
N MET A 1 -12.55 -2.63 43.68
CA MET A 1 -13.87 -3.07 43.20
C MET A 1 -14.17 -2.35 41.88
N LEU A 2 -14.17 -3.13 40.79
CA LEU A 2 -14.92 -3.03 39.51
C LEU A 2 -15.29 -1.61 39.03
N LYS A 3 -14.95 -1.21 37.80
CA LYS A 3 -15.51 -1.79 36.57
C LYS A 3 -14.49 -1.92 35.44
N HIS A 4 -14.34 -3.15 34.94
CA HIS A 4 -14.03 -3.42 33.54
C HIS A 4 -15.03 -2.64 32.66
N GLN A 5 -14.53 -1.72 31.85
CA GLN A 5 -15.13 -1.43 30.55
C GLN A 5 -14.34 -2.26 29.54
N ASN A 6 -15.05 -2.99 28.69
CA ASN A 6 -14.51 -3.81 27.60
C ASN A 6 -13.73 -2.97 26.58
N GLY A 7 -12.54 -2.53 26.94
CA GLY A 7 -11.52 -2.19 25.96
C GLY A 7 -10.99 -3.50 25.43
N ILE A 8 -11.27 -3.82 24.17
CA ILE A 8 -10.49 -4.82 23.44
C ILE A 8 -9.04 -4.39 23.65
N GLU A 9 -8.24 -5.21 24.31
CA GLU A 9 -6.80 -4.99 24.40
C GLU A 9 -6.33 -5.04 22.94
N LEU A 10 -6.08 -3.86 22.38
CA LEU A 10 -5.68 -3.69 20.98
C LEU A 10 -4.30 -4.29 20.85
N ASP A 11 -4.26 -5.60 20.61
CA ASP A 11 -3.02 -6.26 20.31
C ASP A 11 -2.53 -5.75 18.95
N TYR A 12 -1.22 -5.78 18.78
CA TYR A 12 -0.55 -5.33 17.57
C TYR A 12 -1.09 -6.01 16.30
N MET A 13 -1.65 -7.22 16.43
CA MET A 13 -2.20 -8.03 15.36
C MET A 13 -3.59 -7.56 14.88
N THR A 14 -4.36 -6.88 15.73
CA THR A 14 -5.69 -6.34 15.40
C THR A 14 -5.63 -5.02 14.63
N LEU A 15 -4.52 -4.28 14.74
CA LEU A 15 -4.38 -2.93 14.17
C LEU A 15 -4.52 -2.88 12.64
N PRO A 16 -3.94 -3.81 11.84
CA PRO A 16 -4.17 -3.82 10.39
C PRO A 16 -5.64 -4.03 10.01
N SER A 17 -6.38 -4.84 10.77
CA SER A 17 -7.81 -5.10 10.51
C SER A 17 -8.66 -3.86 10.77
N ILE A 18 -8.36 -3.12 11.84
CA ILE A 18 -9.01 -1.86 12.17
C ILE A 18 -8.71 -0.81 11.10
N LEU A 19 -7.44 -0.67 10.71
CA LEU A 19 -7.06 0.20 9.60
C LEU A 19 -7.82 -0.19 8.33
N SER A 20 -7.91 -1.47 7.97
CA SER A 20 -8.68 -1.90 6.80
C SER A 20 -10.16 -1.48 6.85
N ALA A 21 -10.79 -1.54 8.02
CA ALA A 21 -12.17 -1.07 8.20
C ALA A 21 -12.29 0.45 8.02
N CYS A 22 -11.38 1.24 8.60
CA CYS A 22 -11.38 2.70 8.48
C CYS A 22 -11.18 3.17 7.03
N GLY A 23 -10.31 2.47 6.28
CA GLY A 23 -9.96 2.84 4.92
C GLY A 23 -11.08 2.66 3.91
N LYS A 24 -12.00 1.71 4.16
CA LYS A 24 -13.21 1.54 3.34
C LYS A 24 -14.16 2.72 3.46
N GLU A 25 -14.16 3.39 4.60
CA GLU A 25 -15.01 4.54 4.89
C GLU A 25 -14.37 5.87 4.44
N GLY A 26 -13.08 5.86 4.06
CA GLY A 26 -12.34 7.06 3.67
C GLY A 26 -12.15 8.05 4.83
N ASP A 27 -12.33 7.61 6.08
CA ASP A 27 -12.27 8.47 7.26
C ASP A 27 -10.81 8.77 7.66
N LEU A 28 -10.29 9.88 7.13
CA LEU A 28 -8.93 10.34 7.39
C LEU A 28 -8.67 10.63 8.88
N LEU A 29 -9.69 11.11 9.62
CA LEU A 29 -9.50 11.45 11.03
C LEU A 29 -9.20 10.18 11.81
N LYS A 30 -10.00 9.14 11.59
CA LYS A 30 -9.83 7.83 12.24
C LYS A 30 -8.51 7.17 11.87
N VAL A 31 -8.10 7.26 10.60
CA VAL A 31 -6.76 6.78 10.17
C VAL A 31 -5.64 7.50 10.94
N LYS A 32 -5.73 8.83 11.11
CA LYS A 32 -4.74 9.60 11.87
C LYS A 32 -4.76 9.28 13.36
N GLU A 33 -5.92 9.04 13.96
CA GLU A 33 -6.06 8.63 15.35
C GLU A 33 -5.39 7.27 15.60
N VAL A 34 -5.67 6.29 14.75
CA VAL A 34 -5.05 4.95 14.84
C VAL A 34 -3.54 5.03 14.60
N HIS A 35 -3.10 5.80 13.60
CA HIS A 35 -1.68 6.01 13.35
C HIS A 35 -0.98 6.67 14.55
N ALA A 36 -1.56 7.71 15.14
CA ALA A 36 -1.02 8.36 16.34
C ALA A 36 -0.99 7.40 17.54
N PHE A 37 -2.00 6.55 17.70
CA PHE A 37 -2.00 5.50 18.71
C PHE A 37 -0.86 4.51 18.51
N ILE A 38 -0.61 4.05 17.27
CA ILE A 38 0.51 3.15 16.95
C ILE A 38 1.84 3.79 17.35
N VAL A 39 2.09 5.02 16.90
CA VAL A 39 3.34 5.75 17.16
C VAL A 39 3.60 5.92 18.65
N ARG A 40 2.57 6.26 19.44
CA ARG A 40 2.69 6.50 20.88
C ARG A 40 2.96 5.24 21.70
N ASN A 41 2.39 4.10 21.30
CA ASN A 41 2.45 2.87 22.10
C ASN A 41 3.54 1.90 21.66
N PHE A 42 3.89 1.90 20.37
CA PHE A 42 4.83 0.93 19.79
C PHE A 42 6.06 1.58 19.14
N GLY A 43 6.13 2.91 19.11
CA GLY A 43 7.09 3.63 18.28
C GLY A 43 6.68 3.62 16.80
N PHE A 44 7.55 4.16 15.94
CA PHE A 44 7.30 4.16 14.50
C PHE A 44 8.49 3.62 13.73
N ASP A 45 8.62 2.31 13.80
CA ASP A 45 9.35 1.51 12.84
C ASP A 45 8.33 0.50 12.29
N ALA A 46 7.53 0.97 11.32
CA ALA A 46 6.34 0.23 10.91
C ALA A 46 6.77 -1.08 10.25
N ASP A 47 6.34 -2.21 10.82
CA ASP A 47 6.46 -3.46 10.11
C ASP A 47 5.63 -3.42 8.82
N ALA A 48 5.94 -4.30 7.88
CA ALA A 48 5.29 -4.30 6.59
C ALA A 48 3.75 -4.40 6.69
N PRO A 49 3.13 -5.26 7.53
CA PRO A 49 1.68 -5.31 7.68
C PRO A 49 1.03 -3.97 8.08
N ILE A 50 1.52 -3.30 9.13
CA ILE A 50 0.95 -2.03 9.58
C ILE A 50 1.25 -0.92 8.56
N GLY A 51 2.47 -0.89 8.04
CA GLY A 51 2.88 0.05 7.00
C GLY A 51 1.98 -0.04 5.77
N ASN A 52 1.74 -1.24 5.26
CA ASN A 52 0.89 -1.48 4.09
C ASN A 52 -0.55 -1.02 4.35
N ALA A 53 -1.10 -1.33 5.53
CA ALA A 53 -2.43 -0.89 5.91
C ALA A 53 -2.53 0.65 5.95
N LEU A 54 -1.54 1.33 6.53
CA LEU A 54 -1.48 2.80 6.57
C LEU A 54 -1.31 3.43 5.18
N ILE A 55 -0.43 2.89 4.33
CA ILE A 55 -0.22 3.36 2.95
C ILE A 55 -1.53 3.30 2.16
N ASP A 56 -2.20 2.15 2.19
CA ASP A 56 -3.49 1.91 1.50
C ASP A 56 -4.59 2.86 2.03
N ASN A 57 -4.66 3.01 3.35
CA ASN A 57 -5.65 3.88 4.00
C ASN A 57 -5.47 5.35 3.65
N TYR A 58 -4.25 5.89 3.81
CA TYR A 58 -3.98 7.28 3.41
C TYR A 58 -4.23 7.48 1.92
N GLY A 59 -3.91 6.48 1.08
CA GLY A 59 -4.18 6.50 -0.34
C GLY A 59 -5.67 6.64 -0.65
N LYS A 60 -6.50 5.80 -0.03
CA LYS A 60 -7.97 5.84 -0.15
C LYS A 60 -8.59 7.13 0.38
N CYS A 61 -7.98 7.74 1.40
CA CYS A 61 -8.37 9.05 1.93
C CYS A 61 -7.90 10.25 1.10
N GLY A 62 -7.31 10.03 -0.09
CA GLY A 62 -6.83 11.15 -0.93
C GLY A 62 -5.48 11.74 -0.48
N CYS A 63 -4.83 11.14 0.53
CA CYS A 63 -3.62 11.67 1.18
C CYS A 63 -2.35 10.97 0.71
N LEU A 64 -2.08 10.99 -0.61
CA LEU A 64 -0.93 10.32 -1.23
C LEU A 64 0.41 10.68 -0.58
N LYS A 65 0.62 11.96 -0.23
CA LYS A 65 1.86 12.41 0.43
C LYS A 65 2.10 11.74 1.78
N ASP A 66 1.03 11.41 2.51
CA ASP A 66 1.16 10.71 3.78
C ASP A 66 1.41 9.22 3.55
N SER A 67 0.82 8.60 2.52
CA SER A 67 1.19 7.26 2.06
C SER A 67 2.69 7.16 1.71
N GLU A 68 3.23 8.14 0.98
CA GLU A 68 4.66 8.20 0.64
C GLU A 68 5.56 8.32 1.87
N LYS A 69 5.14 9.09 2.87
CA LYS A 69 5.89 9.20 4.14
C LYS A 69 5.92 7.87 4.86
N VAL A 70 4.77 7.20 4.99
CA VAL A 70 4.69 5.87 5.62
C VAL A 70 5.53 4.85 4.86
N PHE A 71 5.47 4.84 3.52
CA PHE A 71 6.28 3.95 2.69
C PHE A 71 7.79 4.09 2.99
N LYS A 72 8.28 5.32 3.19
CA LYS A 72 9.69 5.60 3.50
C LYS A 72 10.11 5.19 4.92
N THR A 73 9.17 4.90 5.82
CA THR A 73 9.43 4.51 7.20
C THR A 73 9.23 3.02 7.47
N VAL A 74 8.85 2.23 6.46
CA VAL A 74 8.75 0.77 6.60
C VAL A 74 10.17 0.18 6.60
N SER A 75 10.57 -0.49 7.69
CA SER A 75 11.92 -1.06 7.85
C SER A 75 12.20 -2.25 6.94
N CYS A 76 11.20 -3.12 6.75
CA CYS A 76 11.31 -4.36 5.98
C CYS A 76 10.34 -4.34 4.80
N VAL A 77 10.61 -3.49 3.81
CA VAL A 77 9.80 -3.41 2.59
C VAL A 77 9.76 -4.79 1.90
N ASN A 78 8.56 -5.28 1.64
CA ASN A 78 8.34 -6.52 0.91
C ASN A 78 7.52 -6.28 -0.37
N LEU A 79 7.27 -7.34 -1.14
CA LEU A 79 6.50 -7.25 -2.40
C LEU A 79 5.12 -6.61 -2.20
N VAL A 80 4.46 -6.87 -1.07
CA VAL A 80 3.15 -6.28 -0.76
C VAL A 80 3.29 -4.79 -0.51
N THR A 81 4.34 -4.33 0.17
CA THR A 81 4.62 -2.90 0.40
C THR A 81 4.85 -2.16 -0.91
N TRP A 82 5.68 -2.71 -1.81
CA TRP A 82 5.86 -2.16 -3.16
C TRP A 82 4.55 -2.10 -3.94
N THR A 83 3.83 -3.22 -3.99
CA THR A 83 2.57 -3.33 -4.73
C THR A 83 1.53 -2.34 -4.21
N THR A 84 1.41 -2.20 -2.89
CA THR A 84 0.46 -1.26 -2.26
C THR A 84 0.75 0.18 -2.69
N MET A 85 2.02 0.60 -2.69
CA MET A 85 2.40 1.95 -3.09
C MET A 85 2.24 2.18 -4.61
N ILE A 86 2.53 1.17 -5.45
CA ILE A 86 2.27 1.19 -6.90
C ILE A 86 0.76 1.39 -7.17
N SER A 87 -0.11 0.61 -6.51
CA SER A 87 -1.56 0.77 -6.61
C SER A 87 -1.99 2.17 -6.16
N CYS A 88 -1.41 2.69 -5.07
CA CYS A 88 -1.70 4.01 -4.56
C CYS A 88 -1.35 5.12 -5.56
N TYR A 89 -0.19 5.04 -6.23
CA TYR A 89 0.13 5.97 -7.31
C TYR A 89 -0.88 5.88 -8.47
N GLY A 90 -1.23 4.66 -8.89
CA GLY A 90 -2.22 4.45 -9.96
C GLY A 90 -3.61 4.99 -9.65
N MET A 91 -4.08 4.87 -8.41
CA MET A 91 -5.35 5.46 -7.95
C MET A 91 -5.38 6.98 -8.02
N HIS A 92 -4.21 7.62 -7.92
CA HIS A 92 -4.04 9.07 -7.90
C HIS A 92 -3.61 9.64 -9.25
N GLY A 93 -3.67 8.84 -10.32
CA GLY A 93 -3.27 9.25 -11.67
C GLY A 93 -1.77 9.48 -11.82
N LYS A 94 -0.95 8.99 -10.89
CA LYS A 94 0.51 9.12 -10.87
C LYS A 94 1.21 7.98 -11.58
N GLY A 95 0.85 7.77 -12.85
CA GLY A 95 1.29 6.63 -13.63
C GLY A 95 2.81 6.58 -13.85
N GLU A 96 3.45 7.72 -14.07
CA GLU A 96 4.91 7.77 -14.25
C GLU A 96 5.64 7.38 -12.97
N GLU A 97 5.21 7.91 -11.83
CA GLU A 97 5.75 7.55 -10.52
C GLU A 97 5.50 6.08 -10.19
N SER A 98 4.35 5.54 -10.58
CA SER A 98 4.00 4.12 -10.45
C SER A 98 4.93 3.21 -11.27
N VAL A 99 5.18 3.54 -12.54
CA VAL A 99 6.10 2.81 -13.42
C VAL A 99 7.52 2.87 -12.88
N PHE A 100 7.98 4.05 -12.48
CA PHE A 100 9.29 4.22 -11.86
C PHE A 100 9.45 3.34 -10.61
N LEU A 101 8.41 3.29 -9.75
CA LEU A 101 8.44 2.49 -8.54
C LEU A 101 8.43 0.98 -8.85
N PHE A 102 7.69 0.55 -9.88
CA PHE A 102 7.69 -0.82 -10.37
C PHE A 102 9.07 -1.25 -10.90
N GLU A 103 9.73 -0.41 -11.69
CA GLU A 103 11.10 -0.66 -12.17
C GLU A 103 12.09 -0.73 -11.01
N LYS A 104 11.98 0.18 -10.04
CA LYS A 104 12.80 0.17 -8.82
C LYS A 104 12.61 -1.14 -8.03
N MET A 105 11.37 -1.57 -7.81
CA MET A 105 11.06 -2.83 -7.15
C MET A 105 11.76 -4.02 -7.83
N MET A 106 11.71 -4.09 -9.17
CA MET A 106 12.39 -5.15 -9.93
C MET A 106 13.92 -5.07 -9.79
N ASN A 107 14.50 -3.87 -9.82
CA ASN A 107 15.94 -3.66 -9.64
C ASN A 107 16.43 -4.03 -8.23
N GLU A 108 15.58 -3.97 -7.22
CA GLU A 108 15.85 -4.46 -5.87
C GLU A 108 15.65 -5.99 -5.73
N GLY A 109 15.37 -6.69 -6.83
CA GLY A 109 15.30 -8.15 -6.88
C GLY A 109 13.91 -8.73 -6.57
N PHE A 110 12.87 -7.90 -6.44
CA PHE A 110 11.51 -8.38 -6.21
C PHE A 110 10.85 -8.78 -7.53
N ARG A 111 10.43 -10.04 -7.62
CA ARG A 111 9.65 -10.54 -8.75
C ARG A 111 8.17 -10.13 -8.60
N PRO A 112 7.55 -9.45 -9.58
CA PRO A 112 6.14 -9.10 -9.51
C PRO A 112 5.24 -10.34 -9.53
N ASN A 113 4.09 -10.24 -8.88
CA ASN A 113 3.02 -11.23 -8.97
C ASN A 113 1.82 -10.69 -9.76
N ALA A 114 0.77 -11.49 -9.93
CA ALA A 114 -0.44 -11.08 -10.64
C ALA A 114 -1.07 -9.79 -10.09
N VAL A 115 -1.05 -9.57 -8.76
CA VAL A 115 -1.57 -8.35 -8.13
C VAL A 115 -0.70 -7.14 -8.47
N THR A 116 0.62 -7.30 -8.49
CA THR A 116 1.55 -6.24 -8.90
C THR A 116 1.32 -5.85 -10.35
N LEU A 117 1.23 -6.84 -11.25
CA LEU A 117 1.06 -6.64 -12.69
C LEU A 117 -0.28 -5.99 -13.03
N THR A 118 -1.37 -6.45 -12.41
CA THR A 118 -2.69 -5.82 -12.59
C THR A 118 -2.72 -4.39 -12.04
N SER A 119 -2.06 -4.12 -10.91
CA SER A 119 -1.98 -2.78 -10.34
C SER A 119 -1.24 -1.79 -11.24
N ILE A 120 -0.09 -2.19 -11.80
CA ILE A 120 0.67 -1.31 -12.69
C ILE A 120 -0.05 -1.13 -14.05
N LEU A 121 -0.74 -2.16 -14.56
CA LEU A 121 -1.56 -2.03 -15.77
C LEU A 121 -2.73 -1.07 -15.58
N ALA A 122 -3.43 -1.16 -14.44
CA ALA A 122 -4.48 -0.20 -14.09
C ALA A 122 -3.91 1.22 -14.00
N SER A 123 -2.73 1.37 -13.39
CA SER A 123 -2.02 2.66 -13.33
C SER A 123 -1.69 3.21 -14.72
N CYS A 124 -1.17 2.38 -15.63
CA CYS A 124 -0.89 2.80 -17.00
C CYS A 124 -2.17 3.19 -17.75
N SER A 125 -3.25 2.43 -17.55
CA SER A 125 -4.56 2.73 -18.16
C SER A 125 -5.11 4.08 -17.69
N HIS A 126 -5.11 4.33 -16.37
CA HIS A 126 -5.60 5.59 -15.81
C HIS A 126 -4.80 6.82 -16.22
N SER A 127 -3.49 6.66 -16.46
CA SER A 127 -2.59 7.76 -16.84
C SER A 127 -2.32 7.84 -18.35
N GLY A 128 -2.95 7.00 -19.18
CA GLY A 128 -2.75 7.03 -20.63
C GLY A 128 -1.37 6.55 -21.11
N LEU A 129 -0.63 5.81 -20.29
CA LEU A 129 0.72 5.29 -20.58
C LEU A 129 0.63 4.01 -21.43
N MET A 130 0.14 4.14 -22.66
CA MET A 130 -0.22 3.01 -23.50
C MET A 130 0.97 2.12 -23.88
N ASP A 131 2.12 2.72 -24.17
CA ASP A 131 3.31 1.97 -24.58
C ASP A 131 3.91 1.16 -23.43
N GLN A 132 3.96 1.74 -22.23
CA GLN A 132 4.36 1.06 -21.00
C GLN A 132 3.36 -0.05 -20.66
N GLY A 133 2.06 0.23 -20.73
CA GLY A 133 1.01 -0.76 -20.50
C GLY A 133 1.12 -1.97 -21.42
N LYS A 134 1.35 -1.77 -22.73
CA LYS A 134 1.56 -2.85 -23.71
C LYS A 134 2.80 -3.69 -23.40
N LYS A 135 3.92 -3.06 -23.03
CA LYS A 135 5.15 -3.76 -22.64
C LYS A 135 4.91 -4.65 -21.43
N ILE A 136 4.27 -4.10 -20.39
CA ILE A 136 3.98 -4.84 -19.15
C ILE A 136 2.99 -5.97 -19.41
N PHE A 137 1.94 -5.74 -20.20
CA PHE A 137 0.98 -6.78 -20.53
C PHE A 137 1.65 -7.96 -21.27
N SER A 138 2.57 -7.65 -22.19
CA SER A 138 3.31 -8.69 -22.93
C SER A 138 4.24 -9.49 -22.01
N SER A 139 4.89 -8.84 -21.04
CA SER A 139 5.77 -9.51 -20.09
C SER A 139 5.03 -10.42 -19.10
N MET A 140 3.73 -10.20 -18.85
CA MET A 140 2.92 -11.08 -18.01
C MET A 140 3.04 -12.55 -18.44
N ILE A 141 2.93 -12.80 -19.75
CA ILE A 141 3.03 -14.15 -20.32
C ILE A 141 4.49 -14.54 -20.50
N SER A 142 5.29 -13.71 -21.19
CA SER A 142 6.64 -14.10 -21.63
C SER A 142 7.63 -14.29 -20.48
N ASP A 143 7.52 -13.46 -19.43
CA ASP A 143 8.53 -13.37 -18.38
C ASP A 143 8.01 -13.94 -17.05
N TYR A 144 6.69 -13.88 -16.84
CA TYR A 144 6.07 -14.23 -15.56
C TYR A 144 5.15 -15.45 -15.58
N GLY A 145 4.64 -15.88 -16.74
CA GLY A 145 3.74 -17.02 -16.89
C GLY A 145 2.33 -16.78 -16.35
N PHE A 146 1.89 -15.52 -16.28
CA PHE A 146 0.52 -15.16 -15.92
C PHE A 146 -0.32 -15.00 -17.19
N GLU A 147 -1.39 -15.78 -17.30
CA GLU A 147 -2.40 -15.62 -18.33
C GLU A 147 -3.35 -14.46 -17.98
N PRO A 148 -3.67 -13.56 -18.93
CA PRO A 148 -4.63 -12.46 -18.73
C PRO A 148 -6.07 -12.91 -18.48
#